data_AF-A0A9W5YCP5-F1
#
_entry.id   AF-A0A9W5YCP5-F1
#
_cell.length_a   1.000
_cell.length_b   1.000
_cell.length_c   1.000
_cell.angle_alpha   90.00
_cell.angle_beta   90.00
_cell.angle_gamma   90.00
#
_symmetry.space_group_name_H-M   'P 1'
#
loop_
_entity.id
_entity.type
_entity.pdbx_description
1 polymer ?
#
loop_
_entity_poly.entity_id
_entity_poly.type
_entity_poly.pdbx_seq_one_letter_code
_entity_poly.pdbx_strand_id
1 'polypeptide(L)'
;MLSVIVTLIYLACLGLLFCFMGRKLFYPLLNIGCFFGGIAIGFSLFDTTLGAVISGVVLGIIFALLTKFLYKTSLALSGAVLGFLISFMVVNHYVTIEEPLNYIICISVGLVFAILFVVKSDLFIIISTSCTGASLLGTIGVFLFQNYNNLSNYVYADGFIATATHLNEYLMGSFSKDNSIVISIVTVIVFIMGFIAQNSKEKK
;
A
#
# COMPACT_ATOMS: atom_id res chain seq x y z
N MET A 1 28.98 4.14 -6.55
CA MET A 1 28.06 4.96 -7.37
C MET A 1 27.07 4.11 -8.14
N LEU A 2 27.52 3.06 -8.85
CA LEU A 2 26.63 2.18 -9.61
C LEU A 2 25.52 1.54 -8.76
N SER A 3 25.82 1.15 -7.52
CA SER A 3 24.83 0.63 -6.56
C SER A 3 23.67 1.60 -6.32
N VAL A 4 23.98 2.84 -5.93
CA VAL A 4 23.00 3.91 -5.69
C VAL A 4 22.13 4.17 -6.92
N ILE A 5 22.74 4.28 -8.11
CA ILE A 5 22.02 4.52 -9.36
C ILE A 5 21.06 3.36 -9.66
N VAL A 6 21.52 2.11 -9.55
CA VAL A 6 20.68 0.93 -9.80
C VAL A 6 19.53 0.87 -8.80
N THR A 7 19.76 1.15 -7.52
CA THR A 7 18.70 1.19 -6.50
C THR A 7 17.66 2.27 -6.81
N LEU A 8 18.08 3.48 -7.19
CA LEU A 8 17.17 4.57 -7.55
C LEU A 8 16.37 4.25 -8.80
N ILE A 9 16.99 3.67 -9.83
CA ILE A 9 16.29 3.23 -11.05
C ILE A 9 15.27 2.14 -10.70
N TYR A 10 15.64 1.16 -9.88
CA TYR A 10 14.75 0.10 -9.44
C TYR A 10 13.52 0.66 -8.70
N LEU A 11 13.73 1.54 -7.73
CA LEU A 11 12.66 2.18 -6.98
C LEU A 11 11.79 3.09 -7.86
N ALA A 12 12.39 3.81 -8.82
CA ALA A 12 11.65 4.63 -9.76
C ALA A 12 10.79 3.78 -10.72
N CYS A 13 11.33 2.67 -11.23
CA CYS A 13 10.59 1.71 -12.04
C CYS A 13 9.42 1.12 -11.26
N LEU A 14 9.62 0.71 -10.00
CA LEU A 14 8.54 0.25 -9.14
C LEU A 14 7.49 1.34 -8.92
N GLY A 15 7.91 2.57 -8.62
CA GLY A 15 7.02 3.72 -8.46
C GLY A 15 6.17 3.97 -9.70
N LEU A 16 6.78 3.95 -10.90
CA LEU A 16 6.07 4.08 -12.17
C LEU A 16 5.08 2.93 -12.42
N LEU A 17 5.49 1.69 -12.16
CA LEU A 17 4.62 0.53 -12.31
C LEU A 17 3.40 0.60 -11.38
N PHE A 18 3.59 0.96 -10.12
CA PHE A 18 2.49 1.16 -9.18
C PHE A 18 1.61 2.36 -9.58
N CYS A 19 2.21 3.45 -10.05
CA CYS A 19 1.50 4.68 -10.39
C CYS A 19 0.67 4.56 -11.68
N PHE A 20 1.10 3.79 -12.69
CA PHE A 20 0.43 3.71 -14.00
C PHE A 20 -0.15 2.34 -14.37
N MET A 21 0.32 1.28 -13.73
CA MET A 21 -0.11 -0.11 -13.97
C MET A 21 -0.56 -0.81 -12.67
N GLY A 22 -0.72 -0.05 -11.59
CA GLY A 22 -1.01 -0.55 -10.25
C GLY A 22 -2.17 -1.54 -10.21
N ARG A 23 -3.31 -1.20 -10.80
CA ARG A 23 -4.49 -2.10 -10.86
C ARG A 23 -4.19 -3.47 -11.47
N LYS A 24 -3.45 -3.53 -12.58
CA LYS A 24 -3.14 -4.79 -13.27
C LYS A 24 -2.21 -5.67 -12.44
N LEU A 25 -1.28 -5.04 -11.72
CA LEU A 25 -0.28 -5.72 -10.90
C LEU A 25 -0.78 -6.04 -9.49
N PHE A 26 -1.84 -5.38 -9.03
CA PHE A 26 -2.34 -5.50 -7.66
C PHE A 26 -2.68 -6.94 -7.28
N TYR A 27 -3.54 -7.62 -8.05
CA TYR A 27 -3.94 -8.99 -7.74
C TYR A 27 -2.78 -10.00 -7.84
N PRO A 28 -1.93 -9.99 -8.90
CA PRO A 28 -0.75 -10.84 -8.94
C PRO A 28 0.19 -10.62 -7.74
N LEU A 29 0.49 -9.37 -7.39
CA LEU A 29 1.37 -9.05 -6.26
C LEU A 29 0.76 -9.46 -4.92
N LEU A 30 -0.55 -9.23 -4.74
CA LEU A 30 -1.26 -9.63 -3.54
C LEU A 30 -1.29 -11.16 -3.40
N ASN A 31 -1.51 -11.91 -4.50
CA ASN A 31 -1.47 -13.37 -4.48
C ASN A 31 -0.08 -13.89 -4.08
N ILE A 32 0.99 -13.30 -4.62
CA ILE A 32 2.37 -13.66 -4.25
C ILE A 32 2.61 -13.35 -2.77
N GLY A 33 2.16 -12.19 -2.29
CA GLY A 33 2.26 -11.81 -0.89
C GLY A 33 1.51 -12.76 0.04
N CYS A 34 0.27 -13.12 -0.29
CA CYS A 34 -0.54 -14.08 0.47
C CYS A 34 0.06 -15.48 0.44
N PHE A 35 0.68 -15.89 -0.67
CA PHE A 35 1.40 -17.16 -0.77
C PHE A 35 2.58 -17.22 0.21
N PHE A 36 3.47 -16.22 0.16
CA PHE A 36 4.61 -16.15 1.08
C PHE A 36 4.17 -15.95 2.54
N GLY A 37 3.10 -15.19 2.79
CA GLY A 37 2.50 -15.05 4.11
C GLY A 37 1.97 -16.38 4.65
N GLY A 38 1.30 -17.18 3.82
CA GLY A 38 0.84 -18.52 4.19
C GLY A 38 1.99 -19.48 4.50
N ILE A 39 3.08 -19.41 3.74
CA ILE A 39 4.31 -20.18 4.03
C ILE A 39 4.90 -19.76 5.37
N ALA A 40 5.01 -18.45 5.64
CA ALA A 40 5.55 -17.94 6.90
C ALA A 40 4.71 -18.39 8.10
N ILE A 41 3.37 -18.39 7.98
CA ILE A 41 2.47 -18.93 9.01
C ILE A 41 2.71 -20.42 9.20
N GLY A 42 2.87 -21.19 8.12
CA GLY A 42 3.21 -22.61 8.20
C GLY A 42 4.49 -22.88 9.00
N PHE A 43 5.57 -22.14 8.74
CA PHE A 43 6.80 -22.24 9.53
C PHE A 43 6.68 -21.73 10.96
N SER A 44 5.73 -20.84 11.26
CA SER A 44 5.48 -20.39 12.64
C SER A 44 4.72 -21.42 13.48
N LEU A 45 3.90 -22.26 12.83
CA LEU A 45 3.04 -23.24 13.50
C LEU A 45 3.68 -24.63 13.61
N PHE A 46 4.66 -24.93 12.76
CA PHE A 46 5.36 -26.21 12.73
C PHE A 46 6.87 -26.00 12.86
N ASP A 47 7.53 -26.78 13.71
CA ASP A 47 8.99 -26.80 13.80
C ASP A 47 9.62 -27.09 12.42
N THR A 48 10.79 -26.50 12.14
CA THR A 48 11.52 -26.53 10.86
C THR A 48 11.90 -27.96 10.44
N THR A 49 10.90 -28.70 10.01
CA THR A 49 10.93 -30.09 9.57
C THR A 49 10.40 -30.14 8.14
N LEU A 50 10.66 -31.24 7.42
CA LEU A 50 10.11 -31.44 6.07
C LEU A 50 8.57 -31.36 6.05
N GLY A 51 7.91 -31.73 7.15
CA GLY A 51 6.46 -31.56 7.33
C GLY A 51 6.02 -30.10 7.32
N ALA A 52 6.79 -29.20 7.94
CA ALA A 52 6.52 -27.76 7.95
C ALA A 52 6.62 -27.11 6.57
N VAL A 53 7.55 -27.59 5.73
CA VAL A 53 7.69 -27.10 4.35
C VAL A 53 6.45 -27.47 3.53
N ILE A 54 6.00 -28.72 3.62
CA ILE A 54 4.83 -29.20 2.88
C ILE A 54 3.56 -28.49 3.38
N SER A 55 3.36 -28.41 4.70
CA SER A 55 2.19 -27.73 5.26
C SER A 55 2.18 -26.23 4.95
N GLY A 56 3.36 -25.57 4.97
CA GLY A 56 3.51 -24.17 4.58
C GLY A 56 3.17 -23.91 3.12
N VAL A 57 3.62 -24.76 2.19
CA VAL A 57 3.26 -24.63 0.77
C VAL A 57 1.77 -24.85 0.55
N VAL A 58 1.16 -25.85 1.19
CA VAL A 58 -0.28 -26.10 1.10
C VAL A 58 -1.07 -24.90 1.63
N LEU A 59 -0.71 -24.37 2.80
CA LEU A 59 -1.31 -23.15 3.35
C LEU A 59 -1.13 -21.95 2.43
N GLY A 60 0.07 -21.75 1.87
CA GLY A 60 0.35 -20.70 0.89
C GLY A 60 -0.58 -20.76 -0.32
N ILE A 61 -0.82 -21.95 -0.88
CA ILE A 61 -1.75 -22.15 -2.01
C ILE A 61 -3.18 -21.80 -1.60
N ILE A 62 -3.63 -22.26 -0.42
CA ILE A 62 -4.97 -21.95 0.10
C ILE A 62 -5.17 -20.44 0.26
N PHE A 63 -4.21 -19.73 0.85
CA PHE A 63 -4.25 -18.27 1.00
C PHE A 63 -4.20 -17.54 -0.35
N ALA A 64 -3.40 -18.01 -1.30
CA ALA A 64 -3.35 -17.45 -2.65
C ALA A 64 -4.70 -17.59 -3.38
N LEU A 65 -5.40 -18.73 -3.23
CA LEU A 65 -6.73 -18.92 -3.80
C LEU A 65 -7.79 -18.04 -3.11
N LEU A 66 -7.68 -17.86 -1.79
CA LEU A 66 -8.56 -17.01 -1.00
C LEU A 66 -8.28 -15.51 -1.14
N THR A 67 -7.24 -15.11 -1.86
CA THR A 67 -6.78 -13.71 -1.89
C THR A 67 -7.88 -12.72 -2.34
N LYS A 68 -8.68 -13.07 -3.34
CA LYS A 68 -9.80 -12.22 -3.79
C LYS A 68 -10.87 -12.06 -2.71
N PHE A 69 -11.14 -13.12 -1.96
CA PHE A 69 -12.10 -13.09 -0.85
C PHE A 69 -11.54 -12.26 0.30
N LEU A 70 -10.31 -12.53 0.73
CA LEU A 70 -9.62 -11.78 1.78
C LEU A 70 -9.58 -10.29 1.47
N TYR A 71 -9.22 -9.91 0.25
CA TYR A 71 -9.21 -8.50 -0.16
C TYR A 71 -10.59 -7.84 -0.04
N LYS A 72 -11.65 -8.46 -0.57
CA LYS A 72 -13.00 -7.90 -0.50
C LYS A 72 -13.51 -7.80 0.94
N THR A 73 -13.20 -8.79 1.78
CA THR A 73 -13.57 -8.80 3.20
C THR A 73 -12.82 -7.70 3.96
N SER A 74 -11.50 -7.57 3.76
CA SER A 74 -10.71 -6.48 4.36
C SER A 74 -11.24 -5.10 3.96
N LEU A 75 -11.61 -4.95 2.67
CA LEU A 75 -12.16 -3.69 2.17
C LEU A 75 -13.53 -3.39 2.79
N ALA A 76 -14.42 -4.39 2.88
CA ALA A 76 -15.72 -4.25 3.56
C ALA A 76 -15.56 -3.84 5.03
N LEU A 77 -14.62 -4.47 5.74
CA LEU A 77 -14.36 -4.22 7.15
C LEU A 77 -13.78 -2.80 7.36
N SER A 78 -12.86 -2.37 6.49
CA SER A 78 -12.35 -1.00 6.50
C SER A 78 -13.45 0.04 6.24
N GLY A 79 -14.34 -0.23 5.28
CA GLY A 79 -15.49 0.63 4.99
C GLY A 79 -16.48 0.69 6.15
N ALA A 80 -16.76 -0.45 6.78
CA ALA A 80 -17.65 -0.53 7.95
C ALA A 80 -17.13 0.30 9.12
N VAL A 81 -15.83 0.17 9.44
CA VAL A 81 -15.19 0.92 10.53
C VAL A 81 -15.19 2.41 10.23
N LEU A 82 -14.80 2.83 9.02
CA LEU A 82 -14.82 4.24 8.64
C LEU A 82 -16.23 4.83 8.68
N GLY A 83 -17.23 4.13 8.13
CA GLY A 83 -18.62 4.57 8.16
C GLY A 83 -19.18 4.68 9.58
N PHE A 84 -18.84 3.71 10.45
CA PHE A 84 -19.20 3.75 11.86
C PHE A 84 -18.58 4.96 12.57
N LEU A 85 -17.28 5.19 12.37
CA LEU A 85 -16.57 6.33 13.00
C LEU A 85 -17.12 7.68 12.55
N ILE A 86 -17.37 7.86 11.24
CA ILE A 86 -17.96 9.10 10.71
C ILE A 86 -19.34 9.31 11.31
N SER A 87 -20.18 8.27 11.31
CA SER A 87 -21.53 8.36 11.89
C SER A 87 -21.48 8.66 13.38
N PHE A 88 -20.57 8.03 14.13
CA PHE A 88 -20.42 8.25 15.55
C PHE A 88 -19.99 9.69 15.87
N MET A 89 -19.06 10.24 15.11
CA MET A 89 -18.65 11.65 15.27
C MET A 89 -19.78 12.62 14.96
N VAL A 90 -20.55 12.36 13.89
CA VAL A 90 -21.68 13.23 13.50
C VAL A 90 -22.81 13.15 14.50
N VAL A 91 -23.25 11.94 14.88
CA VAL A 91 -24.41 11.77 15.75
C VAL A 91 -24.10 12.27 17.17
N ASN A 92 -22.92 11.97 17.73
CA ASN A 92 -22.57 12.46 19.07
C ASN A 92 -22.35 13.97 19.15
N HIS A 93 -21.97 14.63 18.05
CA HIS A 93 -21.72 16.07 18.07
C HIS A 93 -22.95 16.91 17.71
N TYR A 94 -23.83 16.43 16.82
CA TYR A 94 -24.91 17.23 16.26
C TYR A 94 -26.32 16.76 16.65
N VAL A 95 -26.48 15.57 17.22
CA VAL A 95 -27.79 14.91 17.29
C VAL A 95 -28.05 14.35 18.69
N THR A 96 -28.92 15.02 19.45
CA THR A 96 -29.39 14.56 20.77
C THR A 96 -30.53 13.54 20.60
N ILE A 97 -30.19 12.33 20.16
CA ILE A 97 -31.12 11.19 20.08
C ILE A 97 -30.90 10.25 21.28
N GLU A 98 -31.96 9.53 21.68
CA GLU A 98 -31.89 8.47 22.69
C GLU A 98 -30.80 7.43 22.37
N GLU A 99 -30.04 7.02 23.39
CA GLU A 99 -28.84 6.18 23.26
C GLU A 99 -28.99 4.91 22.38
N PRO A 100 -30.06 4.09 22.46
CA PRO A 100 -30.13 2.87 21.65
C PRO A 100 -30.30 3.16 20.16
N LEU A 101 -30.97 4.26 19.80
CA LEU A 101 -31.24 4.60 18.40
C LEU A 101 -29.99 5.19 17.71
N ASN A 102 -29.12 5.85 18.47
CA ASN A 102 -27.83 6.36 17.99
C ASN A 102 -26.92 5.22 17.47
N TYR A 103 -26.77 4.14 18.24
CA TYR A 103 -25.95 3.00 17.81
C TYR A 103 -26.52 2.30 16.57
N ILE A 104 -27.85 2.19 16.45
CA ILE A 104 -28.49 1.60 15.26
C ILE A 104 -28.18 2.43 14.02
N ILE A 105 -28.25 3.76 14.11
CA ILE A 105 -27.88 4.66 13.01
C ILE A 105 -26.42 4.45 12.64
N CYS A 106 -25.50 4.43 13.62
CA CYS A 106 -24.08 4.22 13.37
C CYS A 106 -23.77 2.90 12.67
N ILE A 107 -24.41 1.81 13.09
CA ILE A 107 -24.23 0.49 12.46
C ILE A 107 -24.80 0.49 11.03
N SER A 108 -25.97 1.08 10.82
CA SER A 108 -26.59 1.13 9.49
C SER A 108 -25.75 1.94 8.50
N VAL A 109 -25.20 3.08 8.91
CA VAL A 109 -24.28 3.88 8.09
C VAL A 109 -22.99 3.09 7.81
N GLY A 110 -22.42 2.44 8.83
CA GLY A 110 -21.27 1.54 8.65
C GLY A 110 -21.52 0.47 7.58
N LEU A 111 -22.67 -0.20 7.61
CA LEU A 111 -23.05 -1.20 6.60
C LEU A 111 -23.16 -0.61 5.19
N VAL A 112 -23.75 0.58 5.04
CA VAL A 112 -23.83 1.27 3.74
C VAL A 112 -22.43 1.55 3.19
N PHE A 113 -21.52 2.06 4.02
CA PHE A 113 -20.14 2.30 3.61
C PHE A 113 -19.40 1.00 3.26
N ALA A 114 -19.61 -0.09 4.01
CA ALA A 114 -19.05 -1.39 3.70
C ALA A 114 -19.46 -1.87 2.29
N ILE A 115 -20.75 -1.74 1.96
CA ILE A 115 -21.28 -2.11 0.63
C ILE A 115 -20.68 -1.21 -0.45
N LEU A 116 -20.65 0.11 -0.24
CA LEU A 116 -20.06 1.06 -1.19
C LEU A 116 -18.59 0.73 -1.50
N PHE A 117 -17.82 0.40 -0.48
CA PHE A 117 -16.41 0.03 -0.61
C PHE A 117 -16.24 -1.24 -1.43
N VAL A 118 -17.05 -2.28 -1.18
CA VAL A 118 -17.02 -3.52 -1.96
C VAL A 118 -17.42 -3.29 -3.42
N VAL A 119 -18.49 -2.52 -3.65
CA VAL A 119 -19.01 -2.21 -5.00
C VAL A 119 -18.00 -1.40 -5.81
N LYS A 120 -17.29 -0.46 -5.18
CA LYS A 120 -16.28 0.39 -5.82
C LYS A 120 -14.85 -0.08 -5.53
N SER A 121 -14.66 -1.37 -5.31
CA SER A 121 -13.36 -1.96 -4.95
C SER A 121 -12.23 -1.64 -5.94
N ASP A 122 -12.53 -1.55 -7.25
CA ASP A 122 -11.56 -1.15 -8.27
C ASP A 122 -11.03 0.28 -8.08
N LEU A 123 -11.89 1.23 -7.70
CA LEU A 123 -11.47 2.61 -7.43
C LEU A 123 -10.50 2.67 -6.25
N PHE A 124 -10.73 1.87 -5.20
CA PHE A 124 -9.83 1.81 -4.05
C PHE A 124 -8.47 1.19 -4.41
N ILE A 125 -8.44 0.20 -5.32
CA ILE A 125 -7.16 -0.33 -5.85
C ILE A 125 -6.42 0.78 -6.60
N ILE A 126 -7.12 1.52 -7.47
CA ILE A 126 -6.49 2.59 -8.25
C ILE A 126 -5.96 3.69 -7.33
N ILE A 127 -6.76 4.15 -6.36
CA ILE A 127 -6.36 5.19 -5.40
C ILE A 127 -5.15 4.73 -4.58
N SER A 128 -5.20 3.53 -3.99
CA SER A 128 -4.10 3.04 -3.14
C SER A 128 -2.82 2.85 -3.94
N THR A 129 -2.88 2.18 -5.09
CA THR A 129 -1.67 1.93 -5.92
C THR A 129 -1.10 3.21 -6.53
N SER A 130 -1.95 4.16 -6.94
CA SER A 130 -1.51 5.46 -7.43
C SER A 130 -0.84 6.27 -6.32
N CYS A 131 -1.38 6.23 -5.09
CA CYS A 131 -0.82 6.93 -3.94
C CYS A 131 0.56 6.36 -3.57
N THR A 132 0.68 5.04 -3.46
CA THR A 132 1.95 4.36 -3.17
C THR A 132 3.00 4.58 -4.27
N GLY A 133 2.59 4.52 -5.54
CA GLY A 133 3.50 4.82 -6.65
C GLY A 133 3.95 6.28 -6.66
N ALA A 134 3.04 7.21 -6.38
CA ALA A 134 3.34 8.63 -6.32
C ALA A 134 4.24 9.00 -5.15
N SER A 135 4.07 8.39 -3.97
CA SER A 135 4.94 8.67 -2.81
C SER A 135 6.37 8.19 -3.05
N LEU A 136 6.54 7.01 -3.66
CA LEU A 136 7.85 6.52 -4.10
C LEU A 136 8.51 7.46 -5.10
N LEU A 137 7.78 7.84 -6.17
CA LEU A 137 8.30 8.73 -7.20
C LEU A 137 8.59 10.14 -6.67
N GLY A 138 7.72 10.67 -5.81
CA GLY A 138 7.90 11.98 -5.18
C GLY A 138 9.16 12.02 -4.32
N THR A 139 9.37 10.98 -3.50
CA THR A 139 10.55 10.87 -2.64
C THR A 139 11.84 10.80 -3.46
N ILE A 140 11.87 9.97 -4.50
CA ILE A 140 13.03 9.80 -5.38
C ILE A 140 13.30 11.07 -6.20
N GLY A 141 12.25 11.70 -6.73
CA GLY A 141 12.36 12.91 -7.54
C GLY A 141 12.94 14.07 -6.74
N VAL A 142 12.46 14.27 -5.51
CA VAL A 142 12.99 15.31 -4.60
C VAL A 142 14.42 14.98 -4.16
N PHE A 143 14.71 13.70 -3.86
CA PHE A 143 16.06 13.27 -3.51
C PHE A 143 17.07 13.53 -4.61
N LEU A 144 16.74 13.15 -5.85
CA LEU A 144 17.59 13.40 -7.01
C LEU A 144 17.78 14.89 -7.25
N PHE A 145 16.72 15.69 -7.15
CA PHE A 145 16.82 17.13 -7.35
C PHE A 145 17.79 17.80 -6.35
N GLN A 146 17.79 17.36 -5.09
CA GLN A 146 18.63 17.96 -4.05
C GLN A 146 20.06 17.39 -4.03
N ASN A 147 20.24 16.10 -4.30
CA ASN A 147 21.49 15.39 -4.03
C ASN A 147 22.20 14.85 -5.28
N TYR A 148 21.77 15.24 -6.49
CA TYR A 148 22.36 14.77 -7.75
C TYR A 148 23.89 14.87 -7.78
N ASN A 149 24.45 16.01 -7.38
CA ASN A 149 25.89 16.23 -7.43
C ASN A 149 26.68 15.44 -6.36
N ASN A 150 26.00 14.96 -5.31
CA ASN A 150 26.61 14.31 -4.14
C ASN A 150 26.23 12.82 -4.01
N LEU A 151 25.74 12.20 -5.09
CA LEU A 151 25.32 10.77 -5.12
C LEU A 151 26.44 9.81 -4.67
N SER A 152 27.71 10.18 -4.86
CA SER A 152 28.86 9.38 -4.40
C SER A 152 28.94 9.23 -2.89
N ASN A 153 28.38 10.17 -2.12
CA ASN A 153 28.47 10.17 -0.66
C ASN A 153 27.52 9.17 0.00
N TYR A 154 26.59 8.60 -0.78
CA TYR A 154 25.62 7.61 -0.33
C TYR A 154 26.03 6.16 -0.66
N VAL A 155 27.30 5.95 -1.02
CA VAL A 155 27.85 4.63 -1.32
C VAL A 155 28.42 4.05 -0.02
N TYR A 156 27.85 2.96 0.46
CA TYR A 156 28.34 2.27 1.65
C TYR A 156 29.44 1.27 1.26
N ALA A 157 30.46 1.14 2.13
CA ALA A 157 31.61 0.27 1.91
C ALA A 157 31.25 -1.23 2.00
N ASP A 158 30.18 -1.57 2.70
CA ASP A 158 29.73 -2.96 2.98
C ASP A 158 29.07 -3.67 1.78
N GLY A 159 29.20 -3.09 0.58
CA GLY A 159 28.76 -3.71 -0.67
C GLY A 159 27.38 -3.26 -1.16
N PHE A 160 26.93 -3.89 -2.25
CA PHE A 160 25.76 -3.46 -3.02
C PHE A 160 24.44 -3.56 -2.23
N ILE A 161 24.21 -4.69 -1.54
CA ILE A 161 22.96 -4.93 -0.81
C ILE A 161 22.83 -3.98 0.37
N ALA A 162 23.90 -3.81 1.16
CA ALA A 162 23.94 -2.89 2.28
C ALA A 162 23.72 -1.44 1.82
N THR A 163 24.32 -1.03 0.69
CA THR A 163 24.06 0.29 0.11
C THR A 163 22.58 0.46 -0.25
N ALA A 164 21.96 -0.55 -0.86
CA ALA A 164 20.56 -0.47 -1.28
C ALA A 164 19.60 -0.41 -0.09
N THR A 165 19.84 -1.20 0.96
CA THR A 165 19.01 -1.22 2.17
C THR A 165 19.10 0.09 2.93
N HIS A 166 20.32 0.58 3.19
CA HIS A 166 20.52 1.84 3.91
C HIS A 166 20.02 3.05 3.12
N LEU A 167 20.19 3.07 1.80
CA LEU A 167 19.64 4.13 0.97
C LEU A 167 18.10 4.11 1.02
N ASN A 168 17.47 2.94 0.95
CA ASN A 168 16.01 2.83 1.03
C ASN A 168 15.49 3.27 2.42
N GLU A 169 16.14 2.85 3.49
CA GLU A 169 15.81 3.28 4.86
C GLU A 169 15.97 4.79 5.05
N TYR A 170 17.04 5.37 4.51
CA TYR A 170 17.26 6.81 4.56
C TYR A 170 16.18 7.59 3.79
N LEU A 171 15.84 7.14 2.58
CA LEU A 171 14.82 7.76 1.74
C LEU A 171 13.43 7.70 2.39
N MET A 172 13.03 6.52 2.89
CA MET A 172 11.71 6.30 3.49
C MET A 172 11.62 6.83 4.94
N GLY A 173 12.76 7.04 5.60
CA GLY A 173 12.84 7.54 6.97
C GLY A 173 13.22 9.02 7.04
N SER A 174 14.50 9.28 7.36
CA SER A 174 15.03 10.60 7.70
C SER A 174 14.76 11.63 6.60
N PHE A 175 15.08 11.29 5.34
CA PHE A 175 14.93 12.21 4.21
C PHE A 175 13.47 12.60 3.98
N SER A 176 12.56 11.63 4.04
CA SER A 176 11.12 11.87 3.89
C SER A 176 10.56 12.73 5.02
N LYS A 177 11.07 12.56 6.23
CA LYS A 177 10.65 13.37 7.38
C LYS A 177 11.11 14.82 7.24
N ASP A 178 12.37 15.02 6.85
CA ASP A 178 12.98 16.36 6.73
C ASP A 178 12.40 17.15 5.55
N ASN A 179 12.01 16.48 4.46
CA ASN A 179 11.45 17.09 3.25
C ASN A 179 9.95 16.83 3.06
N SER A 180 9.23 16.51 4.13
CA SER A 180 7.85 16.03 4.12
C SER A 180 6.87 16.91 3.32
N ILE A 181 6.98 18.24 3.42
CA ILE A 181 6.12 19.19 2.71
C ILE A 181 6.36 19.11 1.20
N VAL A 182 7.62 19.19 0.76
CA VAL A 182 7.98 19.19 -0.66
C VAL A 182 7.62 17.84 -1.30
N ILE A 183 7.94 16.74 -0.61
CA ILE A 183 7.59 15.39 -1.07
C ILE A 183 6.07 15.24 -1.17
N SER A 184 5.30 15.76 -0.22
CA SER A 184 3.84 15.70 -0.24
C SER A 184 3.26 16.45 -1.44
N ILE A 185 3.76 17.65 -1.75
CA ILE A 185 3.32 18.42 -2.93
C ILE A 185 3.59 17.65 -4.22
N VAL A 186 4.80 17.15 -4.40
CA VAL A 186 5.16 16.36 -5.60
C VAL A 186 4.33 15.09 -5.66
N THR A 187 4.11 14.41 -4.53
CA THR A 187 3.28 13.21 -4.43
C THR A 187 1.85 13.48 -4.86
N VAL A 188 1.24 14.60 -4.45
CA VAL A 188 -0.13 14.96 -4.87
C VAL A 188 -0.20 15.17 -6.39
N ILE A 189 0.77 15.86 -6.98
CA ILE A 189 0.81 16.10 -8.44
C ILE A 189 0.94 14.77 -9.19
N VAL A 190 1.87 13.91 -8.80
CA VAL A 190 2.09 12.59 -9.41
C VAL A 190 0.89 11.67 -9.19
N PHE A 191 0.26 11.74 -8.01
CA PHE A 191 -0.94 10.97 -7.68
C PHE A 191 -2.10 11.31 -8.61
N ILE A 192 -2.37 12.60 -8.84
CA ILE A 192 -3.44 13.04 -9.74
C ILE A 192 -3.18 12.51 -11.16
N MET A 193 -1.94 12.63 -11.65
CA MET A 193 -1.56 12.11 -12.98
C MET A 193 -1.74 10.59 -13.07
N GLY A 194 -1.28 9.84 -12.07
CA GLY A 194 -1.42 8.38 -11.99
C GLY A 194 -2.88 7.95 -11.94
N PHE A 195 -3.68 8.58 -11.08
CA PHE A 195 -5.10 8.31 -10.93
C PHE A 195 -5.87 8.51 -12.25
N ILE A 196 -5.67 9.66 -12.93
CA ILE A 196 -6.30 9.94 -14.23
C ILE A 196 -5.87 8.91 -15.27
N ALA A 197 -4.58 8.58 -15.34
CA ALA A 197 -4.05 7.65 -16.32
C ALA A 197 -4.57 6.21 -16.11
N GLN A 198 -4.69 5.75 -14.87
CA GLN A 198 -5.26 4.44 -14.56
C GLN A 198 -6.76 4.38 -14.82
N ASN A 199 -7.51 5.39 -14.38
CA ASN A 199 -8.96 5.45 -14.55
C ASN A 199 -9.37 5.61 -16.03
N SER A 200 -8.60 6.37 -16.83
CA SER A 200 -8.86 6.49 -18.26
C SER A 200 -8.63 5.18 -19.03
N LYS A 201 -7.73 4.31 -18.58
CA LYS A 201 -7.48 3.00 -19.20
C LYS A 201 -8.55 1.97 -18.85
N GLU A 202 -9.36 2.22 -17.82
CA GLU A 202 -10.47 1.34 -17.42
C GLU A 202 -11.72 1.56 -18.28
N LYS A 203 -11.96 2.79 -18.74
CA LYS A 203 -13.14 3.14 -19.55
C LYS A 203 -13.03 2.74 -21.03
N LYS A 204 -11.87 2.22 -21.45
CA LYS A 204 -11.60 1.75 -22.82
C LYS A 204 -11.64 0.23 -22.85
#